data_AF-A0A835SKU4-F1
#
_entry.id   AF-A0A835SKU4-F1
#
_cell.length_a   1.000
_cell.length_b   1.000
_cell.length_c   1.000
_cell.angle_alpha   90.00
_cell.angle_beta   90.00
_cell.angle_gamma   90.00
#
_symmetry.space_group_name_H-M   'P 1'
#
loop_
_entity.id
_entity.type
_entity.pdbx_description
1 polymer ?
#
loop_
_entity_poly.entity_id
_entity_poly.type
_entity_poly.pdbx_seq_one_letter_code
_entity_poly.pdbx_strand_id
1 'polypeptide(L)'
;MLAASTSGKPLPGGTLEVRVHARKGRTVHTTRLVKAGEIVLVEAPTLLLVSPDLSHTTCATCLRAVDPTASLACAGCQRACFCSAACQQAAHATPWLHSPPICSAYARLAALGLPADEHAQLRFLLHALALRHTQSPEAAARYAALMDLVGQPGEADRALAARFAPLLAEALSGAGVPPPALEVEEMATLLVKEQLNSYGVLASPQQQQRQQQQAVAAAVAGPASAAQKAEAGTSGKAAADGDEQDEEDEEEEEERMLRGSAIYSQAALINHECLPNVARYDYFDCPPPHDAPSWAGLAPTSASTCTSGAASAPTGGASAGGGGAPGGGASALPLPAGVPGPTHVVFRAVHDLPPGTELAQSYVPLHWGLLERQLQCREVYGFACTCPRCQTESQWSDEDEDSDDEDDVEEQEEAAGAGAEDMEEDGDGVAAAAAAGASAADGDELEMEELLRPITAPPGEEGPLESNYLHLFLLKYMCPRRGCHGTAAPPAPGSGLLECNVCGGSRSEQEFLRELERTRREEQRAAAAAAAARAGGRAGRR
;
A
#
# COMPACT_ATOMS: atom_id res chain seq x y z
N MET A 1 25.25 -17.30 33.19
CA MET A 1 24.25 -16.42 32.55
C MET A 1 23.15 -17.32 32.03
N LEU A 2 21.93 -17.12 32.52
CA LEU A 2 20.78 -17.99 32.29
C LEU A 2 20.35 -17.91 30.82
N ALA A 3 20.38 -19.05 30.12
CA ALA A 3 19.72 -19.21 28.83
C ALA A 3 18.21 -19.05 29.05
N ALA A 4 17.66 -17.87 28.73
CA ALA A 4 16.22 -17.68 28.68
C ALA A 4 15.68 -18.54 27.54
N SER A 5 14.67 -19.35 27.81
CA SER A 5 13.97 -20.18 26.82
C SER A 5 13.33 -19.27 25.76
N THR A 6 13.94 -19.15 24.58
CA THR A 6 13.58 -18.23 23.50
C THR A 6 12.59 -18.82 22.48
N SER A 7 11.66 -19.68 22.89
CA SER A 7 10.63 -20.18 21.94
C SER A 7 9.49 -19.18 21.87
N GLY A 8 9.26 -18.59 20.68
CA GLY A 8 8.11 -17.73 20.43
C GLY A 8 6.80 -18.51 20.39
N LYS A 9 5.67 -17.80 20.28
CA LYS A 9 4.37 -18.43 20.04
C LYS A 9 4.29 -18.83 18.56
N PRO A 10 4.20 -20.13 18.20
CA PRO A 10 4.15 -20.54 16.80
C PRO A 10 2.89 -20.02 16.12
N LEU A 11 3.03 -19.58 14.87
CA LEU A 11 1.90 -19.32 13.96
C LEU A 11 1.46 -20.62 13.27
N PRO A 12 0.21 -20.68 12.77
CA PRO A 12 -0.26 -21.77 11.92
C PRO A 12 0.74 -22.13 10.82
N GLY A 13 0.98 -23.43 10.60
CA GLY A 13 1.95 -23.93 9.63
C GLY A 13 3.38 -24.10 10.18
N GLY A 14 3.71 -23.57 11.35
CA GLY A 14 4.95 -23.89 12.10
C GLY A 14 6.25 -23.34 11.51
N THR A 15 6.21 -22.65 10.36
CA THR A 15 7.37 -21.98 9.74
C THR A 15 7.70 -20.65 10.42
N LEU A 16 6.73 -20.05 11.11
CA LEU A 16 6.85 -18.75 11.75
C LEU A 16 6.47 -18.81 13.24
N GLU A 17 7.09 -17.95 14.03
CA GLU A 17 6.74 -17.74 15.44
C GLU A 17 6.72 -16.24 15.78
N VAL A 18 5.83 -15.87 16.69
CA VAL A 18 5.75 -14.51 17.25
C VAL A 18 6.63 -14.42 18.47
N ARG A 19 7.51 -13.41 18.50
CA ARG A 19 8.31 -13.03 19.67
C ARG A 19 7.90 -11.63 20.13
N VAL A 20 8.30 -11.29 21.35
CA VAL A 20 8.10 -9.94 21.90
C VAL A 20 9.44 -9.24 21.91
N HIS A 21 9.52 -8.12 21.23
CA HIS A 21 10.66 -7.22 21.17
C HIS A 21 10.41 -6.00 22.06
N ALA A 22 11.45 -5.56 22.77
CA ALA A 22 11.32 -4.50 23.78
C ALA A 22 10.82 -3.16 23.21
N ARG A 23 11.14 -2.88 21.93
CA ARG A 23 10.72 -1.65 21.24
C ARG A 23 9.70 -1.86 20.13
N LYS A 24 9.83 -2.94 19.38
CA LYS A 24 9.00 -3.22 18.20
C LYS A 24 7.68 -3.90 18.57
N GLY A 25 7.43 -4.17 19.85
CA GLY A 25 6.24 -4.88 20.29
C GLY A 25 6.28 -6.35 19.85
N ARG A 26 5.34 -6.79 19.02
CA ARG A 26 5.33 -8.16 18.48
C ARG A 26 6.15 -8.21 17.21
N THR A 27 6.97 -9.24 17.06
CA THR A 27 7.81 -9.49 15.88
C THR A 27 7.58 -10.91 15.39
N VAL A 28 7.64 -11.13 14.07
CA VAL A 28 7.48 -12.46 13.46
C VAL A 28 8.85 -12.97 13.03
N HIS A 29 9.19 -14.21 13.38
CA HIS A 29 10.50 -14.80 13.05
C HIS A 29 10.35 -16.16 12.38
N THR A 30 11.30 -16.50 11.51
CA THR A 30 11.41 -17.84 10.91
C THR A 30 11.82 -18.87 11.97
N THR A 31 11.25 -20.08 11.92
CA THR A 31 11.65 -21.22 12.78
C THR A 31 12.65 -22.15 12.10
N ARG A 32 12.83 -21.98 10.79
CA ARG A 32 13.73 -22.77 9.93
C ARG A 32 14.26 -21.90 8.78
N LEU A 33 15.17 -22.46 7.99
CA LEU A 33 15.56 -21.87 6.72
C LEU A 33 14.34 -21.80 5.79
N VAL A 34 14.08 -20.60 5.28
CA VAL A 34 13.09 -20.31 4.24
C VAL A 34 13.85 -19.94 2.97
N LYS A 35 13.48 -20.53 1.84
CA LYS A 35 14.14 -20.26 0.56
C LYS A 35 13.55 -19.05 -0.15
N ALA A 36 14.36 -18.36 -0.94
CA ALA A 36 13.90 -17.28 -1.81
C ALA A 36 12.71 -17.75 -2.68
N GLY A 37 11.63 -16.97 -2.72
CA GLY A 37 10.37 -17.30 -3.41
C GLY A 37 9.46 -18.29 -2.70
N GLU A 38 9.86 -18.81 -1.54
CA GLU A 38 8.98 -19.64 -0.71
C GLU A 38 7.85 -18.79 -0.11
N ILE A 39 6.64 -19.32 -0.13
CA ILE A 39 5.48 -18.70 0.52
C ILE A 39 5.59 -18.90 2.03
N VAL A 40 5.73 -17.81 2.78
CA VAL A 40 5.91 -17.83 4.24
C VAL A 40 4.61 -17.66 5.01
N LEU A 41 3.64 -16.93 4.44
CA LEU A 41 2.34 -16.67 5.03
C LEU A 41 1.27 -16.64 3.94
N VAL A 42 0.16 -17.32 4.19
CA VAL A 42 -1.09 -17.23 3.42
C VAL A 42 -2.21 -16.99 4.40
N GLU A 43 -2.97 -15.93 4.22
CA GLU A 43 -4.02 -15.55 5.16
C GLU A 43 -5.28 -15.05 4.45
N ALA A 44 -6.45 -15.51 4.90
CA ALA A 44 -7.74 -14.98 4.48
C ALA A 44 -8.02 -13.66 5.22
N PRO A 45 -8.70 -12.68 4.61
CA PRO A 45 -8.96 -11.40 5.24
C PRO A 45 -9.91 -11.55 6.43
N THR A 46 -9.62 -10.89 7.54
CA THR A 46 -10.51 -10.69 8.69
C THR A 46 -11.73 -9.89 8.25
N LEU A 47 -11.48 -8.77 7.54
CA LEU A 47 -12.47 -7.95 6.85
C LEU A 47 -11.93 -7.54 5.47
N LEU A 48 -12.84 -7.40 4.50
CA LEU A 48 -12.54 -7.03 3.12
C LEU A 48 -13.59 -6.03 2.66
N LEU A 49 -13.18 -4.83 2.27
CA LEU A 49 -14.08 -3.73 1.94
C LEU A 49 -13.71 -3.09 0.60
N VAL A 50 -14.74 -2.69 -0.15
CA VAL A 50 -14.59 -1.96 -1.41
C VAL A 50 -14.54 -0.47 -1.13
N SER A 51 -13.62 0.24 -1.78
CA SER A 51 -13.56 1.70 -1.75
C SER A 51 -14.88 2.28 -2.30
N PRO A 52 -15.47 3.30 -1.65
CA PRO A 52 -16.66 3.98 -2.16
C PRO A 52 -16.54 4.42 -3.62
N ASP A 53 -15.37 4.92 -4.03
CA ASP A 53 -15.13 5.48 -5.37
C ASP A 53 -15.16 4.42 -6.47
N LEU A 54 -14.76 3.18 -6.14
CA LEU A 54 -14.69 2.06 -7.08
C LEU A 54 -15.78 1.01 -6.85
N SER A 55 -16.83 1.37 -6.08
CA SER A 55 -17.92 0.46 -5.69
C SER A 55 -18.80 -0.06 -6.84
N HIS A 56 -18.76 0.61 -8.00
CA HIS A 56 -19.48 0.19 -9.21
C HIS A 56 -18.65 -0.70 -10.14
N THR A 57 -17.32 -0.75 -9.96
CA THR A 57 -16.39 -1.49 -10.82
C THR A 57 -15.61 -2.56 -10.04
N THR A 58 -15.99 -2.81 -8.80
CA THR A 58 -15.28 -3.74 -7.91
C THR A 58 -16.27 -4.63 -7.18
N CYS A 59 -16.06 -5.95 -7.28
CA CYS A 59 -16.94 -6.93 -6.63
C CYS A 59 -16.91 -6.77 -5.11
N ALA A 60 -18.08 -6.51 -4.50
CA ALA A 60 -18.25 -6.32 -3.07
C ALA A 60 -17.96 -7.56 -2.21
N THR A 61 -17.67 -8.71 -2.82
CA THR A 61 -17.30 -9.93 -2.08
C THR A 61 -15.84 -10.31 -2.21
N CYS A 62 -15.25 -10.16 -3.39
CA CYS A 62 -13.91 -10.69 -3.66
C CYS A 62 -12.93 -9.63 -4.16
N LEU A 63 -13.32 -8.35 -4.19
CA LEU A 63 -12.55 -7.22 -4.76
C LEU A 63 -12.08 -7.36 -6.21
N ARG A 64 -12.49 -8.43 -6.92
CA ARG A 64 -12.21 -8.58 -8.34
C ARG A 64 -12.73 -7.37 -9.10
N ALA A 65 -11.89 -6.81 -9.97
CA ALA A 65 -12.30 -5.78 -10.91
C ALA A 65 -13.39 -6.35 -11.83
N VAL A 66 -14.46 -5.59 -12.03
CA VAL A 66 -15.56 -5.98 -12.91
C VAL A 66 -15.81 -4.91 -13.96
N ASP A 67 -16.16 -5.37 -15.15
CA ASP A 67 -16.74 -4.49 -16.15
C ASP A 67 -18.15 -4.07 -15.69
N PRO A 68 -18.49 -2.76 -15.70
CA PRO A 68 -19.82 -2.29 -15.30
C PRO A 68 -20.97 -3.00 -16.01
N THR A 69 -20.80 -3.32 -17.30
CA THR A 69 -21.82 -3.97 -18.14
C THR A 69 -22.01 -5.45 -17.83
N ALA A 70 -20.98 -6.10 -17.27
CA ALA A 70 -21.02 -7.51 -16.87
C ALA A 70 -21.28 -7.69 -15.36
N SER A 71 -21.37 -6.59 -14.60
CA SER A 71 -21.56 -6.62 -13.15
C SER A 71 -23.04 -6.75 -12.76
N LEU A 72 -23.29 -7.42 -11.64
CA LEU A 72 -24.62 -7.48 -11.01
C LEU A 72 -24.71 -6.39 -9.94
N ALA A 73 -25.35 -5.27 -10.26
CA ALA A 73 -25.62 -4.23 -9.28
C ALA A 73 -26.62 -4.71 -8.21
N CYS A 74 -26.39 -4.34 -6.95
CA CYS A 74 -27.32 -4.63 -5.87
C CYS A 74 -28.60 -3.80 -6.03
N ALA A 75 -29.73 -4.46 -6.26
CA ALA A 75 -31.03 -3.78 -6.43
C ALA A 75 -31.51 -3.06 -5.16
N GLY A 76 -31.03 -3.46 -3.98
CA GLY A 76 -31.45 -2.87 -2.70
C GLY A 76 -30.79 -1.53 -2.42
N CYS A 77 -29.46 -1.49 -2.40
CA CYS A 77 -28.72 -0.27 -2.07
C CYS A 77 -28.21 0.52 -3.28
N GLN A 78 -28.03 -0.12 -4.43
CA GLN A 78 -27.36 0.44 -5.61
C GLN A 78 -25.93 0.97 -5.34
N ARG A 79 -25.32 0.61 -4.20
CA ARG A 79 -23.98 1.02 -3.76
C ARG A 79 -22.96 -0.12 -3.74
N ALA A 80 -23.32 -1.27 -4.30
CA ALA A 80 -22.46 -2.45 -4.39
C ALA A 80 -22.75 -3.19 -5.71
N CYS A 81 -21.72 -3.79 -6.30
CA CYS A 81 -21.86 -4.70 -7.43
C CYS A 81 -21.14 -6.03 -7.18
N PHE A 82 -21.50 -7.05 -7.96
CA PHE A 82 -20.97 -8.40 -7.84
C PHE A 82 -20.54 -8.93 -9.20
N CYS A 83 -19.46 -9.70 -9.22
CA CYS A 83 -18.96 -10.30 -10.46
C CYS A 83 -19.71 -11.57 -10.89
N SER A 84 -20.61 -12.09 -10.06
CA SER A 84 -21.45 -13.26 -10.34
C SER A 84 -22.61 -13.37 -9.36
N ALA A 85 -23.64 -14.14 -9.73
CA ALA A 85 -24.75 -14.44 -8.82
C ALA A 85 -24.29 -15.18 -7.56
N ALA A 86 -23.23 -16.00 -7.67
CA ALA A 86 -22.61 -16.66 -6.52
C ALA A 86 -22.00 -15.65 -5.54
N CYS A 87 -21.30 -14.60 -6.04
CA CYS A 87 -20.81 -13.51 -5.19
C CYS A 87 -21.93 -12.77 -4.49
N GLN A 88 -22.98 -12.41 -5.23
CA GLN A 88 -24.14 -11.75 -4.66
C GLN A 88 -24.78 -12.58 -3.55
N GLN A 89 -25.02 -13.88 -3.80
CA GLN A 89 -25.65 -14.76 -2.82
C GLN A 89 -24.77 -14.96 -1.58
N ALA A 90 -23.47 -15.20 -1.75
CA ALA A 90 -22.55 -15.36 -0.64
C ALA A 90 -22.42 -14.08 0.20
N ALA A 91 -22.43 -12.90 -0.44
CA ALA A 91 -22.41 -11.62 0.26
C ALA A 91 -23.66 -11.40 1.11
N HIS A 92 -24.84 -11.71 0.57
CA HIS A 92 -26.11 -11.63 1.29
C HIS A 92 -26.23 -12.65 2.43
N ALA A 93 -25.62 -13.83 2.27
CA ALA A 93 -25.61 -14.88 3.28
C ALA A 93 -24.60 -14.63 4.41
N THR A 94 -23.61 -13.77 4.20
CA THR A 94 -22.55 -13.49 5.18
C THR A 94 -22.93 -12.25 6.02
N PRO A 95 -23.17 -12.40 7.35
CA PRO A 95 -23.73 -11.33 8.18
C PRO A 95 -22.92 -10.02 8.18
N TRP A 96 -21.59 -10.11 8.10
CA TRP A 96 -20.64 -9.00 8.16
C TRP A 96 -20.11 -8.54 6.80
N LEU A 97 -20.75 -8.91 5.69
CA LEU A 97 -20.33 -8.53 4.34
C LEU A 97 -21.38 -7.70 3.60
N HIS A 98 -22.44 -8.30 3.04
CA HIS A 98 -23.52 -7.53 2.40
C HIS A 98 -24.89 -8.10 2.75
N SER A 99 -25.06 -8.41 4.02
CA SER A 99 -26.32 -8.88 4.59
C SER A 99 -27.43 -7.82 4.43
N PRO A 100 -28.72 -8.20 4.52
CA PRO A 100 -29.81 -7.24 4.38
C PRO A 100 -29.72 -5.98 5.27
N PRO A 101 -29.30 -6.07 6.55
CA PRO A 101 -29.05 -4.88 7.38
C PRO A 101 -27.95 -3.97 6.82
N ILE A 102 -26.81 -4.54 6.41
CA ILE A 102 -25.70 -3.77 5.83
C ILE A 102 -26.13 -3.11 4.51
N CYS A 103 -26.82 -3.85 3.65
CA CYS A 103 -27.37 -3.33 2.40
C CYS A 103 -28.30 -2.12 2.66
N SER A 104 -29.22 -2.24 3.61
CA SER A 104 -30.13 -1.15 3.97
C SER A 104 -29.38 0.07 4.54
N ALA A 105 -28.36 -0.16 5.36
CA ALA A 105 -27.51 0.91 5.90
C ALA A 105 -26.69 1.61 4.81
N TYR A 106 -26.13 0.88 3.85
CA TYR A 106 -25.43 1.46 2.69
C TYR A 106 -26.34 2.43 1.91
N ALA A 107 -27.61 2.06 1.70
CA ALA A 107 -28.57 2.92 1.02
C ALA A 107 -28.82 4.23 1.79
N ARG A 108 -28.98 4.15 3.13
CA ARG A 108 -29.20 5.32 3.99
C ARG A 108 -27.98 6.23 4.10
N LEU A 109 -26.81 5.66 4.37
CA LEU A 109 -25.55 6.42 4.47
C LEU A 109 -25.28 7.18 3.18
N ALA A 110 -25.51 6.55 2.03
CA ALA A 110 -25.24 7.18 0.75
C ALA A 110 -26.20 8.32 0.37
N ALA A 111 -27.25 8.57 1.16
CA ALA A 111 -28.11 9.74 1.03
C ALA A 111 -27.58 10.96 1.80
N LEU A 112 -26.57 10.79 2.67
CA LEU A 112 -26.06 11.84 3.57
C LEU A 112 -25.04 12.78 2.91
N GLY A 113 -24.56 12.48 1.70
CA GLY A 113 -23.62 13.36 0.98
C GLY A 113 -22.25 13.53 1.65
N LEU A 114 -21.82 12.57 2.48
CA LEU A 114 -20.54 12.62 3.17
C LEU A 114 -19.34 12.51 2.21
N PRO A 115 -18.15 13.00 2.61
CA PRO A 115 -16.88 12.72 1.95
C PRO A 115 -16.56 11.21 1.80
N ALA A 116 -15.77 10.84 0.78
CA ALA A 116 -15.51 9.44 0.43
C ALA A 116 -14.77 8.67 1.54
N ASP A 117 -13.84 9.32 2.23
CA ASP A 117 -13.12 8.80 3.40
C ASP A 117 -14.07 8.53 4.57
N GLU A 118 -14.98 9.46 4.89
CA GLU A 118 -15.99 9.24 5.93
C GLU A 118 -16.94 8.09 5.56
N HIS A 119 -17.33 7.96 4.28
CA HIS A 119 -18.09 6.80 3.80
C HIS A 119 -17.32 5.51 4.00
N ALA A 120 -16.02 5.48 3.72
CA ALA A 120 -15.19 4.30 3.90
C ALA A 120 -15.13 3.89 5.38
N GLN A 121 -14.87 4.84 6.28
CA GLN A 121 -14.81 4.61 7.73
C GLN A 121 -16.15 4.13 8.30
N LEU A 122 -17.27 4.74 7.89
CA LEU A 122 -18.61 4.32 8.30
C LEU A 122 -18.95 2.91 7.80
N ARG A 123 -18.54 2.56 6.57
CA ARG A 123 -18.69 1.20 6.03
C ARG A 123 -17.84 0.20 6.81
N PHE A 124 -16.59 0.54 7.15
CA PHE A 124 -15.75 -0.30 7.99
C PHE A 124 -16.39 -0.58 9.34
N LEU A 125 -16.82 0.46 10.05
CA LEU A 125 -17.49 0.33 11.35
C LEU A 125 -18.74 -0.55 11.27
N LEU A 126 -19.55 -0.37 10.23
CA LEU A 126 -20.73 -1.20 9.99
C LEU A 126 -20.39 -2.69 9.88
N HIS A 127 -19.32 -3.04 9.15
CA HIS A 127 -18.88 -4.43 9.00
C HIS A 127 -18.23 -4.99 10.27
N ALA A 128 -17.41 -4.20 10.97
CA ALA A 128 -16.79 -4.59 12.22
C ALA A 128 -17.83 -4.82 13.34
N LEU A 129 -18.83 -3.95 13.45
CA LEU A 129 -19.92 -4.10 14.40
C LEU A 129 -20.86 -5.26 14.03
N ALA A 130 -21.00 -5.58 12.74
CA ALA A 130 -21.72 -6.77 12.30
C ALA A 130 -21.01 -8.06 12.72
N LEU A 131 -19.66 -8.11 12.70
CA LEU A 131 -18.90 -9.23 13.28
C LEU A 131 -19.23 -9.38 14.77
N ARG A 132 -19.16 -8.29 15.54
CA ARG A 132 -19.47 -8.28 16.97
C ARG A 132 -20.88 -8.78 17.29
N HIS A 133 -21.87 -8.38 16.49
CA HIS A 133 -23.28 -8.73 16.72
C HIS A 133 -23.61 -10.18 16.29
N THR A 134 -22.82 -10.75 15.39
CA THR A 134 -23.11 -12.08 14.84
C THR A 134 -22.74 -13.17 15.83
N GLN A 135 -23.73 -13.98 16.22
CA GLN A 135 -23.56 -15.08 17.18
C GLN A 135 -22.98 -16.33 16.50
N SER A 136 -21.76 -16.24 15.96
CA SER A 136 -21.03 -17.40 15.42
C SER A 136 -19.58 -17.44 15.94
N PRO A 137 -18.99 -18.65 16.11
CA PRO A 137 -17.59 -18.78 16.52
C PRO A 137 -16.63 -18.09 15.56
N GLU A 138 -16.93 -18.10 14.26
CA GLU A 138 -16.13 -17.44 13.24
C GLU A 138 -16.15 -15.91 13.40
N ALA A 139 -17.35 -15.33 13.56
CA ALA A 139 -17.48 -13.89 13.74
C ALA A 139 -16.78 -13.42 15.03
N ALA A 140 -16.94 -14.17 16.11
CA ALA A 140 -16.28 -13.90 17.38
C ALA A 140 -14.75 -13.98 17.26
N ALA A 141 -14.21 -14.99 16.55
CA ALA A 141 -12.78 -15.12 16.32
C ALA A 141 -12.23 -13.96 15.47
N ARG A 142 -12.93 -13.57 14.40
CA ARG A 142 -12.56 -12.43 13.55
C ARG A 142 -12.59 -11.11 14.33
N TYR A 143 -13.64 -10.88 15.12
CA TYR A 143 -13.76 -9.67 15.94
C TYR A 143 -12.67 -9.61 17.02
N ALA A 144 -12.39 -10.72 17.70
CA ALA A 144 -11.30 -10.79 18.67
C ALA A 144 -9.93 -10.52 18.01
N ALA A 145 -9.69 -11.08 16.82
CA ALA A 145 -8.46 -10.83 16.06
C ALA A 145 -8.34 -9.38 15.59
N LEU A 146 -9.45 -8.72 15.25
CA LEU A 146 -9.50 -7.29 14.95
C LEU A 146 -9.14 -6.45 16.18
N MET A 147 -9.71 -6.76 17.35
CA MET A 147 -9.46 -6.03 18.59
C MET A 147 -8.03 -6.22 19.13
N ASP A 148 -7.37 -7.33 18.82
CA ASP A 148 -5.98 -7.62 19.21
C ASP A 148 -4.93 -6.86 18.38
N LEU A 149 -5.33 -6.14 17.32
CA LEU A 149 -4.44 -5.32 16.50
C LEU A 149 -3.85 -4.13 17.26
N VAL A 150 -2.76 -3.55 16.75
CA VAL A 150 -2.17 -2.34 17.33
C VAL A 150 -3.06 -1.13 17.04
N GLY A 151 -3.20 -0.23 18.00
CA GLY A 151 -4.01 0.98 17.87
C GLY A 151 -4.73 1.32 19.17
N GLN A 152 -4.49 2.51 19.68
CA GLN A 152 -5.14 3.09 20.85
C GLN A 152 -5.72 4.45 20.44
N PRO A 153 -7.00 4.73 20.74
CA PRO A 153 -7.63 5.97 20.29
C PRO A 153 -7.13 7.19 21.05
N GLY A 154 -6.78 8.23 20.30
CA GLY A 154 -6.56 9.58 20.77
C GLY A 154 -7.86 10.36 20.98
N GLU A 155 -7.75 11.66 21.27
CA GLU A 155 -8.92 12.52 21.48
C GLU A 155 -9.74 12.71 20.20
N ALA A 156 -9.09 12.94 19.06
CA ALA A 156 -9.82 13.15 17.81
C ALA A 156 -10.49 11.89 17.28
N ASP A 157 -9.92 10.70 17.51
CA ASP A 157 -10.58 9.44 17.16
C ASP A 157 -11.89 9.28 17.92
N ARG A 158 -11.90 9.65 19.21
CA ARG A 158 -13.12 9.69 20.03
C ARG A 158 -14.10 10.73 19.53
N ALA A 159 -13.63 11.92 19.14
CA ALA A 159 -14.49 12.96 18.58
C ALA A 159 -15.13 12.52 17.25
N LEU A 160 -14.35 11.89 16.37
CA LEU A 160 -14.81 11.33 15.10
C LEU A 160 -15.83 10.20 15.33
N ALA A 161 -15.53 9.27 16.23
CA ALA A 161 -16.44 8.20 16.62
C ALA A 161 -17.75 8.74 17.22
N ALA A 162 -17.69 9.77 18.06
CA ALA A 162 -18.87 10.42 18.63
C ALA A 162 -19.74 11.07 17.55
N ARG A 163 -19.13 11.65 16.51
CA ARG A 163 -19.83 12.20 15.34
C ARG A 163 -20.47 11.10 14.48
N PHE A 164 -19.81 9.96 14.31
CA PHE A 164 -20.31 8.85 13.50
C PHE A 164 -21.39 8.00 14.19
N ALA A 165 -21.39 7.91 15.52
CA ALA A 165 -22.36 7.12 16.28
C ALA A 165 -23.82 7.42 15.91
N PRO A 166 -24.31 8.68 15.89
CA PRO A 166 -25.70 8.96 15.49
C PRO A 166 -25.99 8.63 14.02
N LEU A 167 -25.01 8.81 13.12
CA LEU A 167 -25.18 8.47 11.69
C LEU A 167 -25.34 6.96 11.50
N LEU A 168 -24.54 6.16 12.20
CA LEU A 168 -24.65 4.71 12.19
C LEU A 168 -25.93 4.23 12.86
N ALA A 169 -26.36 4.84 13.96
CA ALA A 169 -27.61 4.51 14.61
C ALA A 169 -28.81 4.72 13.67
N GLU A 170 -28.86 5.86 12.98
CA GLU A 170 -29.89 6.14 11.97
C GLU A 170 -29.77 5.19 10.78
N ALA A 171 -28.56 4.96 10.29
CA ALA A 171 -28.32 4.01 9.20
C ALA A 171 -28.65 2.56 9.56
N LEU A 172 -28.63 2.17 10.84
CA LEU A 172 -29.02 0.83 11.29
C LEU A 172 -30.47 0.74 11.74
N SER A 173 -31.14 1.88 11.92
CA SER A 173 -32.53 1.94 12.32
C SER A 173 -33.43 1.38 11.20
N GLY A 174 -33.97 0.19 11.45
CA GLY A 174 -35.08 -0.39 10.69
C GLY A 174 -36.43 0.00 11.32
N ALA A 175 -37.53 -0.24 10.62
CA ALA A 175 -38.89 0.02 11.10
C ALA A 175 -39.28 -0.87 12.30
N GLY A 176 -38.74 -0.58 13.49
CA GLY A 176 -39.17 -1.15 14.77
C GLY A 176 -38.14 -1.93 15.59
N VAL A 177 -36.86 -1.97 15.21
CA VAL A 177 -35.80 -2.59 16.04
C VAL A 177 -34.87 -1.48 16.56
N PRO A 178 -34.65 -1.38 17.89
CA PRO A 178 -33.71 -0.39 18.43
C PRO A 178 -32.31 -0.64 17.87
N PRO A 179 -31.55 0.43 17.56
CA PRO A 179 -30.20 0.27 17.05
C PRO A 179 -29.32 -0.48 18.08
N PRO A 180 -28.31 -1.24 17.62
CA PRO A 180 -27.36 -1.87 18.53
C PRO A 180 -26.67 -0.81 19.39
N ALA A 181 -26.25 -1.17 20.61
CA ALA A 181 -25.46 -0.27 21.44
C ALA A 181 -24.16 0.10 20.71
N LEU A 182 -24.00 1.39 20.42
CA LEU A 182 -22.84 1.98 19.76
C LEU A 182 -22.01 2.70 20.83
N GLU A 183 -20.94 2.05 21.27
CA GLU A 183 -20.02 2.62 22.26
C GLU A 183 -18.94 3.43 21.54
N VAL A 184 -18.81 4.72 21.90
CA VAL A 184 -17.86 5.65 21.25
C VAL A 184 -16.43 5.15 21.37
N GLU A 185 -16.04 4.62 22.53
CA GLU A 185 -14.68 4.11 22.75
C GLU A 185 -14.37 2.87 21.88
N GLU A 186 -15.34 1.97 21.71
CA GLU A 186 -15.21 0.80 20.84
C GLU A 186 -15.04 1.23 19.38
N MET A 187 -15.86 2.19 18.93
CA MET A 187 -15.78 2.73 17.56
C MET A 187 -14.45 3.44 17.29
N ALA A 188 -14.00 4.31 18.21
CA ALA A 188 -12.71 4.98 18.10
C ALA A 188 -11.54 3.97 18.04
N THR A 189 -11.60 2.95 18.89
CA THR A 189 -10.63 1.85 18.91
C THR A 189 -10.60 1.10 17.58
N LEU A 190 -11.76 0.83 16.98
CA LEU A 190 -11.85 0.16 15.68
C LEU A 190 -11.27 1.03 14.54
N LEU A 191 -11.56 2.33 14.51
CA LEU A 191 -11.06 3.25 13.47
C LEU A 191 -9.53 3.31 13.46
N VAL A 192 -8.90 3.50 14.63
CA VAL A 192 -7.43 3.52 14.70
C VAL A 192 -6.81 2.17 14.30
N LYS A 193 -7.46 1.06 14.67
CA LYS A 193 -7.00 -0.27 14.25
C LYS A 193 -7.12 -0.48 12.74
N GLU A 194 -8.15 0.05 12.10
CA GLU A 194 -8.24 0.06 10.63
C GLU A 194 -7.10 0.88 10.03
N GLN A 195 -6.92 2.12 10.50
CA GLN A 195 -5.91 3.04 9.97
C GLN A 195 -4.49 2.44 10.03
N LEU A 196 -4.12 1.83 11.15
CA LEU A 196 -2.76 1.32 11.38
C LEU A 196 -2.49 -0.07 10.79
N ASN A 197 -3.52 -0.85 10.46
CA ASN A 197 -3.35 -2.27 10.12
C ASN A 197 -4.05 -2.68 8.81
N SER A 198 -4.76 -1.76 8.16
CA SER A 198 -5.40 -2.04 6.88
C SER A 198 -4.38 -2.08 5.75
N TYR A 199 -4.61 -3.00 4.84
CA TYR A 199 -3.85 -3.18 3.63
C TYR A 199 -4.64 -2.60 2.46
N GLY A 200 -4.12 -1.52 1.88
CA GLY A 200 -4.65 -0.99 0.62
C GLY A 200 -4.56 -2.05 -0.48
N VAL A 201 -5.64 -2.19 -1.25
CA VAL A 201 -5.68 -3.00 -2.46
C VAL A 201 -5.74 -2.04 -3.65
N LEU A 202 -4.64 -2.00 -4.40
CA LEU A 202 -4.53 -1.14 -5.57
C LEU A 202 -5.55 -1.54 -6.64
N ALA A 203 -6.11 -0.53 -7.31
CA ALA A 203 -6.91 -0.71 -8.50
C ALA A 203 -6.07 -1.32 -9.63
N SER A 204 -6.71 -2.09 -10.50
CA SER A 204 -6.03 -2.55 -11.72
C SER A 204 -5.72 -1.36 -12.64
N PRO A 205 -4.63 -1.39 -13.41
CA PRO A 205 -4.33 -0.40 -14.45
C PRO A 205 -5.53 -0.10 -15.38
N GLN A 206 -6.34 -1.12 -15.70
CA GLN A 206 -7.56 -0.91 -16.49
C GLN A 206 -8.64 -0.11 -15.77
N GLN A 207 -8.76 -0.27 -14.44
CA GLN A 207 -9.68 0.54 -13.63
C GLN A 207 -9.19 1.99 -13.54
N GLN A 208 -7.88 2.20 -13.33
CA GLN A 208 -7.27 3.53 -13.28
C GLN A 208 -7.51 4.28 -14.59
N GLN A 209 -7.14 3.68 -15.73
CA GLN A 209 -7.31 4.29 -17.06
C GLN A 209 -8.78 4.65 -17.36
N ARG A 210 -9.74 3.78 -17.02
CA ARG A 210 -11.16 4.07 -17.26
C ARG A 210 -11.66 5.23 -16.41
N GLN A 211 -11.23 5.31 -15.15
CA GLN A 211 -11.66 6.39 -14.26
C GLN A 211 -11.06 7.72 -14.68
N GLN A 212 -9.79 7.73 -15.09
CA GLN A 212 -9.14 8.91 -15.65
C GLN A 212 -9.87 9.38 -16.93
N GLN A 213 -10.20 8.48 -17.84
CA GLN A 213 -10.99 8.81 -19.04
C GLN A 213 -12.37 9.39 -18.69
N GLN A 214 -13.03 8.87 -17.64
CA GLN A 214 -14.32 9.40 -17.18
C GLN A 214 -14.18 10.77 -16.51
N ALA A 215 -13.13 11.00 -15.71
CA ALA A 215 -12.86 12.28 -15.08
C ALA A 215 -12.57 13.36 -16.13
N VAL A 216 -11.72 13.06 -17.11
CA VAL A 216 -11.46 13.94 -18.26
C VAL A 216 -12.75 14.22 -19.03
N ALA A 217 -13.57 13.20 -19.31
CA ALA A 217 -14.85 13.39 -19.99
C ALA A 217 -15.82 14.26 -19.18
N ALA A 218 -15.87 14.11 -17.85
CA ALA A 218 -16.71 14.93 -16.98
C ALA A 218 -16.23 16.38 -16.89
N ALA A 219 -14.92 16.62 -16.85
CA ALA A 219 -14.33 17.96 -16.89
C ALA A 219 -14.61 18.66 -18.22
N VAL A 220 -14.54 17.93 -19.34
CA VAL A 220 -14.88 18.43 -20.68
C VAL A 220 -16.40 18.69 -20.83
N ALA A 221 -17.23 18.01 -20.05
CA ALA A 221 -18.70 18.11 -20.08
C ALA A 221 -19.31 19.14 -19.11
N GLY A 222 -18.51 20.07 -18.55
CA GLY A 222 -18.95 21.13 -17.63
C GLY A 222 -20.20 21.93 -18.08
N PRO A 223 -20.93 22.56 -17.14
CA PRO A 223 -22.38 22.67 -17.19
C PRO A 223 -22.90 23.55 -18.33
N ALA A 224 -23.69 22.95 -19.22
CA ALA A 224 -24.58 23.68 -20.10
C ALA A 224 -25.74 24.31 -19.28
N SER A 225 -25.52 25.47 -18.66
CA SER A 225 -26.48 26.60 -18.56
C SER A 225 -26.13 27.59 -17.43
N ALA A 226 -25.63 28.76 -17.81
CA ALA A 226 -26.14 30.09 -17.42
C ALA A 226 -25.14 31.16 -17.90
N ALA A 227 -25.65 32.15 -18.62
CA ALA A 227 -24.89 33.21 -19.25
C ALA A 227 -24.50 34.35 -18.26
N GLN A 228 -23.43 35.08 -18.65
CA GLN A 228 -22.97 36.40 -18.20
C GLN A 228 -22.15 36.41 -16.90
N LYS A 229 -20.91 36.92 -16.82
CA LYS A 229 -20.20 37.97 -17.56
C LYS A 229 -18.73 37.59 -17.77
N ALA A 230 -18.21 37.95 -18.92
CA ALA A 230 -16.80 37.92 -19.28
C ALA A 230 -16.12 39.24 -18.88
N GLU A 231 -14.96 39.16 -18.24
CA GLU A 231 -13.82 40.07 -18.41
C GLU A 231 -12.58 39.16 -18.38
N ALA A 232 -12.05 38.72 -19.52
CA ALA A 232 -11.19 39.45 -20.47
C ALA A 232 -9.87 39.91 -19.84
N GLY A 233 -8.88 39.02 -19.90
CA GLY A 233 -7.47 39.31 -19.67
C GLY A 233 -6.59 38.45 -20.58
N THR A 234 -6.86 38.49 -21.89
CA THR A 234 -6.01 37.87 -22.91
C THR A 234 -4.78 38.73 -23.19
N SER A 235 -3.58 38.14 -23.10
CA SER A 235 -2.47 38.54 -23.98
C SER A 235 -1.73 37.29 -24.44
N GLY A 236 -2.22 36.70 -25.52
CA GLY A 236 -1.41 35.81 -26.33
C GLY A 236 -0.31 36.59 -27.02
N LYS A 237 0.86 35.96 -27.17
CA LYS A 237 1.82 36.32 -28.21
C LYS A 237 2.37 35.03 -28.79
N ALA A 238 2.03 34.79 -30.05
CA ALA A 238 2.53 33.67 -30.83
C ALA A 238 3.84 34.02 -31.53
N ALA A 239 4.73 33.01 -31.56
CA ALA A 239 5.73 32.64 -32.56
C ALA A 239 6.89 33.61 -32.88
N ALA A 240 8.11 33.17 -32.56
CA ALA A 240 9.18 32.91 -33.54
C ALA A 240 10.36 32.13 -32.91
N ASP A 241 10.86 31.18 -33.70
CA ASP A 241 12.23 30.62 -33.73
C ASP A 241 12.70 29.64 -32.62
N GLY A 242 12.60 28.36 -33.00
CA GLY A 242 13.56 27.26 -32.83
C GLY A 242 14.58 27.32 -31.69
N ASP A 243 14.34 26.46 -30.69
CA ASP A 243 15.38 25.63 -30.09
C ASP A 243 14.73 24.31 -29.66
N GLU A 244 15.44 23.21 -29.89
CA GLU A 244 15.12 21.89 -29.34
C GLU A 244 15.30 21.98 -27.82
N GLN A 245 14.23 22.32 -27.10
CA GLN A 245 14.16 22.10 -25.67
C GLN A 245 13.61 20.71 -25.45
N ASP A 246 14.43 19.87 -24.81
CA ASP A 246 14.00 18.65 -24.16
C ASP A 246 12.81 19.03 -23.25
N GLU A 247 11.59 18.72 -23.70
CA GLU A 247 10.42 18.66 -22.84
C GLU A 247 10.70 17.50 -21.88
N GLU A 248 11.32 17.81 -20.74
CA GLU A 248 11.19 16.99 -19.55
C GLU A 248 9.71 17.03 -19.19
N ASP A 249 8.97 16.06 -19.75
CA ASP A 249 7.66 15.68 -19.26
C ASP A 249 7.84 15.35 -17.76
N GLU A 250 7.66 16.35 -16.90
CA GLU A 250 7.26 16.16 -15.51
C GLU A 250 5.89 15.45 -15.55
N GLU A 251 5.91 14.15 -15.85
CA GLU A 251 4.77 13.28 -15.68
C GLU A 251 4.45 13.31 -14.19
N GLU A 252 3.54 14.19 -13.76
CA GLU A 252 2.96 14.18 -12.41
C GLU A 252 2.66 12.72 -12.06
N GLU A 253 3.40 12.14 -11.10
CA GLU A 253 3.30 10.72 -10.77
C GLU A 253 1.87 10.41 -10.32
N GLU A 254 1.08 9.85 -11.24
CA GLU A 254 -0.36 9.69 -11.06
C GLU A 254 -0.68 8.82 -9.83
N GLU A 255 -1.36 9.42 -8.85
CA GLU A 255 -1.62 8.78 -7.56
C GLU A 255 -2.45 7.50 -7.74
N ARG A 256 -1.95 6.38 -7.22
CA ARG A 256 -2.59 5.09 -7.46
C ARG A 256 -3.86 4.91 -6.64
N MET A 257 -4.97 4.82 -7.36
CA MET A 257 -6.28 4.55 -6.76
C MET A 257 -6.36 3.23 -5.99
N LEU A 258 -7.05 3.25 -4.86
CA LEU A 258 -7.42 2.06 -4.07
C LEU A 258 -8.81 1.56 -4.47
N ARG A 259 -8.91 0.29 -4.89
CA ARG A 259 -10.23 -0.35 -5.10
C ARG A 259 -10.86 -0.86 -3.83
N GLY A 260 -10.10 -0.97 -2.75
CA GLY A 260 -10.57 -1.45 -1.47
C GLY A 260 -9.47 -1.59 -0.43
N SER A 261 -9.86 -2.06 0.74
CA SER A 261 -8.99 -2.34 1.87
C SER A 261 -9.24 -3.76 2.40
N ALA A 262 -8.23 -4.32 3.01
CA ALA A 262 -8.30 -5.63 3.65
C ALA A 262 -7.57 -5.60 4.99
N ILE A 263 -8.11 -6.29 6.01
CA ILE A 263 -7.42 -6.47 7.29
C ILE A 263 -7.01 -7.93 7.41
N TYR A 264 -5.74 -8.16 7.72
CA TYR A 264 -5.14 -9.48 7.85
C TYR A 264 -4.42 -9.56 9.20
N SER A 265 -4.99 -10.29 10.16
CA SER A 265 -4.55 -10.21 11.56
C SER A 265 -3.16 -10.81 11.81
N GLN A 266 -2.75 -11.83 11.06
CA GLN A 266 -1.39 -12.37 11.16
C GLN A 266 -0.40 -11.57 10.33
N ALA A 267 -0.78 -11.11 9.13
CA ALA A 267 0.09 -10.26 8.31
C ALA A 267 0.39 -8.92 9.00
N ALA A 268 -0.56 -8.36 9.74
CA ALA A 268 -0.35 -7.14 10.55
C ALA A 268 0.71 -7.29 11.66
N LEU A 269 1.20 -8.51 11.94
CA LEU A 269 2.33 -8.74 12.85
C LEU A 269 3.70 -8.56 12.16
N ILE A 270 3.76 -8.48 10.83
CA ILE A 270 5.00 -8.29 10.07
C ILE A 270 5.37 -6.81 10.15
N ASN A 271 6.49 -6.50 10.81
CA ASN A 271 6.94 -5.14 11.05
C ASN A 271 7.53 -4.47 9.81
N HIS A 272 7.70 -3.15 9.92
CA HIS A 272 8.34 -2.33 8.90
C HIS A 272 9.86 -2.45 8.91
N GLU A 273 10.45 -2.62 7.73
CA GLU A 273 11.81 -2.16 7.42
C GLU A 273 11.86 -1.57 6.00
N CYS A 274 12.76 -0.59 5.77
CA CYS A 274 12.95 0.00 4.44
C CYS A 274 13.76 -0.92 3.48
N LEU A 275 14.16 -2.11 3.95
CA LEU A 275 14.74 -3.22 3.18
C LEU A 275 13.96 -4.50 3.46
N PRO A 276 12.77 -4.65 2.87
CA PRO A 276 11.90 -5.76 3.18
C PRO A 276 12.49 -7.09 2.71
N ASN A 277 12.34 -8.12 3.53
CA ASN A 277 12.78 -9.47 3.21
C ASN A 277 11.63 -10.40 2.79
N VAL A 278 10.40 -9.88 2.84
CA VAL A 278 9.19 -10.50 2.27
C VAL A 278 8.43 -9.52 1.39
N ALA A 279 7.79 -10.02 0.34
CA ALA A 279 6.94 -9.25 -0.55
C ALA A 279 5.49 -9.78 -0.50
N ARG A 280 4.54 -8.87 -0.35
CA ARG A 280 3.09 -9.13 -0.36
C ARG A 280 2.58 -9.24 -1.79
N TYR A 281 1.83 -10.28 -2.11
CA TYR A 281 1.12 -10.49 -3.38
C TYR A 281 -0.37 -10.68 -3.14
N ASP A 282 -1.18 -10.10 -4.02
CA ASP A 282 -2.63 -10.25 -4.06
C ASP A 282 -3.07 -10.83 -5.42
N TYR A 283 -4.15 -11.63 -5.43
CA TYR A 283 -4.61 -12.36 -6.63
C TYR A 283 -6.10 -12.13 -6.94
N PHE A 284 -6.66 -10.99 -6.54
CA PHE A 284 -8.09 -10.70 -6.67
C PHE A 284 -8.64 -10.83 -8.10
N ASP A 285 -7.79 -10.60 -9.11
CA ASP A 285 -8.16 -10.65 -10.53
C ASP A 285 -7.80 -11.96 -11.24
N CYS A 286 -7.26 -12.95 -10.52
CA CYS A 286 -6.97 -14.26 -11.09
C CYS A 286 -8.27 -14.91 -11.60
N PRO A 287 -8.27 -15.52 -12.81
CA PRO A 287 -9.42 -16.29 -13.27
C PRO A 287 -9.75 -17.41 -12.27
N PRO A 288 -11.04 -17.70 -12.01
CA PRO A 288 -11.43 -18.76 -11.09
C PRO A 288 -10.87 -20.11 -11.59
N PRO A 289 -10.48 -21.03 -10.69
CA PRO A 289 -10.06 -22.36 -11.10
C PRO A 289 -11.17 -23.02 -11.92
N HIS A 290 -10.80 -23.70 -13.02
CA HIS A 290 -11.73 -24.23 -14.02
C HIS A 290 -12.70 -25.32 -13.49
N ASP A 291 -12.57 -25.73 -12.20
CA ASP A 291 -13.38 -26.76 -11.53
C ASP A 291 -13.75 -26.44 -10.06
N ALA A 292 -13.71 -25.17 -9.61
CA ALA A 292 -14.03 -24.85 -8.21
C ALA A 292 -15.56 -24.77 -7.94
N PRO A 293 -16.12 -25.54 -6.99
CA PRO A 293 -17.49 -25.33 -6.53
C PRO A 293 -17.64 -23.94 -5.88
N SER A 294 -18.86 -23.39 -5.94
CA SER A 294 -19.23 -22.09 -5.36
C SER A 294 -18.58 -21.88 -3.99
N TRP A 295 -17.77 -20.84 -3.83
CA TRP A 295 -16.94 -20.54 -2.65
C TRP A 295 -17.75 -20.05 -1.42
N ALA A 296 -19.01 -20.47 -1.29
CA ALA A 296 -19.76 -20.38 -0.05
C ALA A 296 -19.43 -21.60 0.81
N GLY A 297 -18.39 -21.50 1.65
CA GLY A 297 -18.18 -22.41 2.78
C GLY A 297 -16.87 -23.19 2.75
N LEU A 298 -15.82 -22.56 3.26
CA LEU A 298 -14.80 -23.29 4.01
C LEU A 298 -14.61 -22.57 5.34
N ALA A 299 -15.41 -22.98 6.32
CA ALA A 299 -15.05 -22.81 7.73
C ALA A 299 -13.66 -23.45 7.93
N PRO A 300 -12.82 -22.92 8.85
CA PRO A 300 -11.56 -23.58 9.18
C PRO A 300 -11.90 -24.90 9.84
N THR A 301 -11.83 -26.00 9.10
CA THR A 301 -11.80 -27.32 9.71
C THR A 301 -10.45 -27.45 10.41
N SER A 302 -10.54 -27.66 11.71
CA SER A 302 -9.47 -28.04 12.61
C SER A 302 -8.47 -29.00 11.96
N ALA A 303 -7.19 -28.68 12.11
CA ALA A 303 -6.04 -29.60 12.10
C ALA A 303 -6.12 -30.75 11.07
N SER A 304 -5.52 -30.54 9.89
CA SER A 304 -5.04 -31.65 9.07
C SER A 304 -3.53 -31.55 8.95
N THR A 305 -2.86 -32.39 9.75
CA THR A 305 -1.45 -32.76 9.65
C THR A 305 -1.12 -33.13 8.21
N CYS A 306 -0.36 -32.30 7.51
CA CYS A 306 0.33 -32.71 6.29
C CYS A 306 1.64 -33.40 6.69
N THR A 307 1.60 -34.73 6.78
CA THR A 307 2.81 -35.53 6.81
C THR A 307 3.55 -35.40 5.49
N SER A 308 4.83 -35.06 5.56
CA SER A 308 5.79 -34.99 4.49
C SER A 308 5.88 -36.30 3.70
N GLY A 309 5.48 -36.26 2.43
CA GLY A 309 5.76 -37.29 1.45
C GLY A 309 6.60 -36.70 0.33
N ALA A 310 7.89 -37.01 0.33
CA ALA A 310 8.78 -36.72 -0.80
C ALA A 310 8.29 -37.46 -2.05
N ALA A 311 7.98 -36.73 -3.11
CA ALA A 311 7.70 -37.31 -4.42
C ALA A 311 8.61 -36.67 -5.47
N SER A 312 9.41 -37.53 -6.09
CA SER A 312 10.43 -37.23 -7.08
C SER A 312 9.87 -36.58 -8.35
N ALA A 313 10.63 -35.63 -8.89
CA ALA A 313 10.37 -35.00 -10.18
C ALA A 313 10.51 -36.00 -11.34
N PRO A 314 9.65 -35.91 -12.37
CA PRO A 314 9.99 -36.37 -13.71
C PRO A 314 10.54 -35.20 -14.54
N THR A 315 11.73 -35.41 -15.08
CA THR A 315 12.36 -34.65 -16.16
C THR A 315 11.57 -34.78 -17.46
N GLY A 316 11.27 -33.67 -18.14
CA GLY A 316 10.64 -33.66 -19.47
C GLY A 316 10.98 -32.38 -20.22
N GLY A 317 11.52 -32.52 -21.43
CA GLY A 317 12.18 -31.46 -22.19
C GLY A 317 11.25 -30.42 -22.83
N ALA A 318 11.90 -29.36 -23.31
CA ALA A 318 11.38 -28.12 -23.86
C ALA A 318 10.51 -28.23 -25.13
N SER A 319 9.71 -27.19 -25.37
CA SER A 319 9.58 -26.57 -26.70
C SER A 319 9.18 -25.10 -26.56
N ALA A 320 9.99 -24.24 -27.17
CA ALA A 320 9.73 -22.82 -27.36
C ALA A 320 8.66 -22.59 -28.44
N GLY A 321 7.90 -21.51 -28.31
CA GLY A 321 6.99 -20.98 -29.31
C GLY A 321 6.69 -19.53 -28.96
N GLY A 322 7.34 -18.59 -29.64
CA GLY A 322 7.19 -17.16 -29.43
C GLY A 322 5.87 -16.61 -29.95
N GLY A 323 5.43 -15.53 -29.32
CA GLY A 323 4.30 -14.70 -29.73
C GLY A 323 4.16 -13.56 -28.74
N GLY A 324 4.75 -12.40 -29.06
CA GLY A 324 4.62 -11.19 -28.25
C GLY A 324 3.18 -10.68 -28.24
N ALA A 325 2.71 -10.28 -27.06
CA ALA A 325 1.52 -9.49 -26.86
C ALA A 325 1.87 -8.33 -25.92
N PRO A 326 1.36 -7.10 -26.16
CA PRO A 326 1.75 -5.92 -25.41
C PRO A 326 1.16 -5.96 -24.00
N GLY A 327 1.90 -5.35 -23.07
CA GLY A 327 1.66 -5.42 -21.64
C GLY A 327 0.27 -4.98 -21.19
N GLY A 328 -0.24 -5.71 -20.18
CA GLY A 328 -1.40 -5.31 -19.39
C GLY A 328 -1.14 -5.74 -17.95
N GLY A 329 -0.90 -4.75 -17.08
CA GLY A 329 -0.76 -4.97 -15.65
C GLY A 329 -2.08 -5.45 -15.06
N ALA A 330 -2.06 -6.69 -14.65
CA ALA A 330 -2.80 -7.37 -13.61
C ALA A 330 -2.10 -8.73 -13.60
N SER A 331 -1.74 -9.27 -12.44
CA SER A 331 -1.17 -10.62 -12.42
C SER A 331 -2.26 -11.61 -12.88
N ALA A 332 -2.36 -11.83 -14.19
CA ALA A 332 -3.14 -12.90 -14.83
C ALA A 332 -2.50 -14.27 -14.60
N LEU A 333 -1.60 -14.35 -13.62
CA LEU A 333 -0.94 -15.56 -13.22
C LEU A 333 -1.95 -16.42 -12.46
N PRO A 334 -1.89 -17.75 -12.67
CA PRO A 334 -2.73 -18.65 -11.93
C PRO A 334 -2.41 -18.53 -10.44
N LEU A 335 -3.45 -18.70 -9.62
CA LEU A 335 -3.32 -18.76 -8.18
C LEU A 335 -2.23 -19.78 -7.79
N PRO A 336 -1.23 -19.42 -6.96
CA PRO A 336 -0.15 -20.34 -6.61
C PRO A 336 -0.69 -21.62 -5.94
N ALA A 337 0.01 -22.74 -6.18
CA ALA A 337 -0.37 -24.01 -5.57
C ALA A 337 -0.40 -23.89 -4.03
N GLY A 338 -1.48 -24.38 -3.41
CA GLY A 338 -1.67 -24.32 -1.96
C GLY A 338 -2.32 -23.04 -1.44
N VAL A 339 -2.55 -22.03 -2.29
CA VAL A 339 -3.32 -20.84 -1.90
C VAL A 339 -4.82 -21.13 -2.05
N PRO A 340 -5.65 -21.01 -0.98
CA PRO A 340 -7.04 -21.47 -1.03
C PRO A 340 -7.97 -20.64 -1.92
N GLY A 341 -7.67 -19.36 -2.14
CA GLY A 341 -8.51 -18.51 -2.98
C GLY A 341 -7.90 -17.13 -3.27
N PRO A 342 -8.49 -16.38 -4.22
CA PRO A 342 -7.96 -15.11 -4.73
C PRO A 342 -8.01 -13.95 -3.73
N THR A 343 -8.79 -14.09 -2.66
CA THR A 343 -8.88 -13.09 -1.59
C THR A 343 -7.82 -13.26 -0.51
N HIS A 344 -7.00 -14.32 -0.56
CA HIS A 344 -5.93 -14.51 0.43
C HIS A 344 -4.75 -13.62 0.09
N VAL A 345 -4.18 -12.99 1.11
CA VAL A 345 -2.87 -12.35 0.99
C VAL A 345 -1.78 -13.42 1.03
N VAL A 346 -0.76 -13.24 0.22
CA VAL A 346 0.39 -14.15 0.13
C VAL A 346 1.68 -13.37 0.35
N PHE A 347 2.51 -13.82 1.27
CA PHE A 347 3.87 -13.29 1.45
C PHE A 347 4.89 -14.28 0.95
N ARG A 348 5.81 -13.81 0.11
CA ARG A 348 6.95 -14.60 -0.41
C ARG A 348 8.25 -14.04 0.12
N ALA A 349 9.19 -14.92 0.46
CA ALA A 349 10.54 -14.50 0.81
C ALA A 349 11.27 -13.90 -0.42
N VAL A 350 11.89 -12.74 -0.24
CA VAL A 350 12.64 -12.04 -1.32
C VAL A 350 13.98 -12.73 -1.60
N HIS A 351 14.63 -13.22 -0.54
CA HIS A 351 15.86 -14.00 -0.56
C HIS A 351 15.81 -15.11 0.49
N ASP A 352 16.86 -15.93 0.58
CA ASP A 352 16.95 -16.96 1.62
C ASP A 352 16.95 -16.30 3.02
N LEU A 353 16.14 -16.82 3.93
CA LEU A 353 16.01 -16.35 5.32
C LEU A 353 16.44 -17.47 6.28
N PRO A 354 17.59 -17.32 6.98
CA PRO A 354 18.00 -18.27 8.02
C PRO A 354 16.96 -18.45 9.13
N PRO A 355 17.03 -19.52 9.94
CA PRO A 355 16.22 -19.64 11.15
C PRO A 355 16.47 -18.48 12.11
N GLY A 356 15.40 -17.92 12.68
CA GLY A 356 15.42 -16.82 13.64
C GLY A 356 15.39 -15.43 13.02
N THR A 357 15.47 -15.30 11.70
CA THR A 357 15.34 -14.03 10.97
C THR A 357 13.97 -13.42 11.20
N GLU A 358 13.92 -12.13 11.58
CA GLU A 358 12.68 -11.35 11.66
C GLU A 358 12.12 -11.16 10.24
N LEU A 359 10.83 -11.39 10.04
CA LEU A 359 10.13 -11.04 8.81
C LEU A 359 9.83 -9.54 8.83
N ALA A 360 10.19 -8.86 7.74
CA ALA A 360 9.96 -7.43 7.58
C ALA A 360 9.42 -7.11 6.17
N GLN A 361 8.41 -6.26 6.12
CA GLN A 361 7.86 -5.68 4.90
C GLN A 361 8.05 -4.16 4.91
N SER A 362 7.84 -3.48 3.77
CA SER A 362 7.83 -2.02 3.77
C SER A 362 6.40 -1.52 3.91
N TYR A 363 6.15 -0.60 4.84
CA TYR A 363 4.85 0.08 5.02
C TYR A 363 4.74 1.31 4.14
N VAL A 364 5.88 1.78 3.63
CA VAL A 364 6.04 2.96 2.79
C VAL A 364 6.65 2.55 1.44
N PRO A 365 6.44 3.32 0.37
CA PRO A 365 7.11 3.08 -0.90
C PRO A 365 8.64 3.06 -0.75
N LEU A 366 9.29 2.12 -1.44
CA LEU A 366 10.75 1.93 -1.32
C LEU A 366 11.56 3.03 -2.01
N HIS A 367 10.96 3.76 -2.94
CA HIS A 367 11.63 4.82 -3.70
C HIS A 367 11.67 6.16 -2.95
N TRP A 368 10.84 6.35 -1.93
CA TRP A 368 10.81 7.56 -1.12
C TRP A 368 12.17 7.83 -0.45
N GLY A 369 12.49 9.11 -0.30
CA GLY A 369 13.69 9.61 0.36
C GLY A 369 13.70 9.28 1.86
N LEU A 370 14.84 9.46 2.53
CA LEU A 370 14.95 9.14 3.95
C LEU A 370 13.96 9.94 4.80
N LEU A 371 13.88 11.25 4.57
CA LEU A 371 13.03 12.16 5.32
C LEU A 371 11.55 11.78 5.21
N GLU A 372 11.05 11.60 3.98
CA GLU A 372 9.66 11.19 3.71
C GLU A 372 9.29 9.89 4.43
N ARG A 373 10.18 8.88 4.37
CA ARG A 373 9.94 7.60 5.04
C ARG A 373 9.91 7.76 6.56
N GLN A 374 10.77 8.60 7.14
CA GLN A 374 10.80 8.86 8.58
C GLN A 374 9.55 9.62 9.05
N LEU A 375 9.15 10.67 8.33
CA LEU A 375 7.94 11.44 8.62
C LEU A 375 6.71 10.51 8.61
N GLN A 376 6.53 9.73 7.55
CA GLN A 376 5.41 8.79 7.45
C GLN A 376 5.42 7.74 8.57
N CYS A 377 6.59 7.19 8.93
CA CYS A 377 6.70 6.24 10.05
C CYS A 377 6.29 6.87 11.39
N ARG A 378 6.66 8.14 11.61
CA ARG A 378 6.38 8.86 12.86
C ARG A 378 4.92 9.30 12.95
N GLU A 379 4.43 9.97 11.92
CA GLU A 379 3.10 10.60 11.91
C GLU A 379 1.98 9.58 11.83
N VAL A 380 2.13 8.55 10.97
CA VAL A 380 1.08 7.56 10.77
C VAL A 380 1.23 6.38 11.71
N TYR A 381 2.45 5.86 11.89
CA TYR A 381 2.66 4.61 12.64
C TYR A 381 3.23 4.81 14.05
N GLY A 382 3.59 6.04 14.43
CA GLY A 382 4.06 6.36 15.78
C GLY A 382 5.45 5.83 16.13
N PHE A 383 6.32 5.57 15.14
CA PHE A 383 7.69 5.10 15.40
C PHE A 383 8.74 5.72 14.47
N ALA A 384 10.00 5.80 14.92
CA ALA A 384 11.14 6.17 14.08
C ALA A 384 11.85 4.90 13.56
N CYS A 385 12.10 4.82 12.26
CA CYS A 385 12.70 3.64 11.65
C CYS A 385 14.22 3.65 11.83
N THR A 386 14.77 2.66 12.53
CA THR A 386 16.22 2.51 12.75
C THR A 386 16.83 1.37 11.91
N CYS A 387 16.18 0.99 10.80
CA CYS A 387 16.65 -0.12 9.97
C CYS A 387 18.03 0.17 9.33
N PRO A 388 18.78 -0.86 8.89
CA PRO A 388 20.10 -0.67 8.32
C PRO A 388 20.17 0.32 7.14
N ARG A 389 19.12 0.39 6.31
CA ARG A 389 19.03 1.40 5.22
C ARG A 389 18.95 2.82 5.76
N CYS A 390 18.07 3.08 6.73
CA CYS A 390 17.94 4.41 7.32
C CYS A 390 19.23 4.85 8.02
N GLN A 391 19.93 3.92 8.69
CA GLN A 391 21.23 4.21 9.29
C GLN A 391 22.27 4.57 8.23
N THR A 392 22.35 3.82 7.12
CA THR A 392 23.29 4.10 6.02
C THR A 392 22.99 5.43 5.32
N GLU A 393 21.73 5.67 4.94
CA GLU A 393 21.33 6.90 4.24
C GLU A 393 21.49 8.14 5.13
N SER A 394 21.25 8.05 6.45
CA SER A 394 21.45 9.19 7.36
C SER A 394 22.92 9.62 7.55
N GLN A 395 23.86 8.87 6.97
CA GLN A 395 25.29 9.18 6.98
C GLN A 395 25.78 9.71 5.63
N TRP A 396 24.92 9.74 4.61
CA TRP A 396 25.25 10.37 3.34
C TRP A 396 25.36 11.88 3.59
N SER A 397 26.41 12.49 3.06
CA SER A 397 26.60 13.93 3.16
C SER A 397 25.70 14.63 2.15
N ASP A 398 25.18 15.80 2.50
CA ASP A 398 24.37 16.66 1.60
C ASP A 398 25.06 16.89 0.23
N GLU A 399 26.41 16.78 0.15
CA GLU A 399 27.18 16.81 -1.11
C GLU A 399 26.85 15.69 -2.13
N ASP A 400 26.14 14.63 -1.72
CA ASP A 400 25.67 13.54 -2.58
C ASP A 400 24.19 13.73 -3.03
N GLU A 401 23.44 14.68 -2.44
CA GLU A 401 22.06 15.03 -2.82
C GLU A 401 22.01 16.21 -3.81
N ASP A 402 23.06 17.06 -3.86
CA ASP A 402 23.16 18.22 -4.77
C ASP A 402 23.63 17.89 -6.20
N SER A 403 23.63 16.62 -6.64
CA SER A 403 24.09 16.29 -8.01
C SER A 403 23.01 16.32 -9.08
N ASP A 404 21.73 16.48 -8.70
CA ASP A 404 20.62 16.43 -9.66
C ASP A 404 19.71 17.68 -9.69
N ASP A 405 19.84 18.70 -8.82
CA ASP A 405 18.94 19.88 -8.88
C ASP A 405 19.50 21.20 -8.28
N GLU A 406 20.80 21.52 -8.46
CA GLU A 406 21.29 22.88 -8.17
C GLU A 406 22.19 23.44 -9.29
N ASP A 407 21.56 23.97 -10.34
CA ASP A 407 22.20 24.98 -11.20
C ASP A 407 21.38 26.29 -11.18
N ASP A 408 22.10 27.38 -10.90
CA ASP A 408 21.77 28.80 -11.11
C ASP A 408 20.82 29.53 -10.13
N VAL A 409 21.41 30.06 -9.04
CA VAL A 409 21.17 31.46 -8.67
C VAL A 409 22.50 32.14 -8.34
N GLU A 410 23.12 32.80 -9.34
CA GLU A 410 24.23 33.71 -9.08
C GLU A 410 23.76 34.92 -8.24
N GLU A 411 24.49 35.17 -7.15
CA GLU A 411 24.40 36.38 -6.33
C GLU A 411 24.55 37.65 -7.18
N GLN A 412 23.52 38.49 -7.19
CA GLN A 412 23.70 39.92 -7.42
C GLN A 412 23.24 40.69 -6.18
N GLU A 413 24.20 41.01 -5.32
CA GLU A 413 24.11 42.14 -4.41
C GLU A 413 23.96 43.43 -5.23
N GLU A 414 22.82 44.12 -5.14
CA GLU A 414 22.82 45.59 -5.10
C GLU A 414 21.73 46.11 -4.15
N ALA A 415 22.16 47.02 -3.28
CA ALA A 415 21.39 47.61 -2.20
C ALA A 415 20.44 48.72 -2.68
N ALA A 416 19.21 48.77 -2.14
CA ALA A 416 18.54 50.02 -1.73
C ALA A 416 17.18 49.78 -1.03
N GLY A 417 17.06 50.29 0.21
CA GLY A 417 15.95 51.19 0.56
C GLY A 417 14.65 50.63 1.15
N ALA A 418 14.57 50.63 2.48
CA ALA A 418 13.47 51.09 3.34
C ALA A 418 11.99 50.75 3.03
N GLY A 419 11.32 50.12 4.00
CA GLY A 419 9.87 50.24 4.20
C GLY A 419 9.27 49.04 4.93
N ALA A 420 9.00 49.18 6.23
CA ALA A 420 8.15 48.27 6.99
C ALA A 420 6.74 48.86 7.04
N GLU A 421 5.69 48.14 6.61
CA GLU A 421 4.29 48.24 7.07
C GLU A 421 3.51 46.93 6.79
N ASP A 422 2.43 46.74 7.55
CA ASP A 422 1.60 45.56 7.90
C ASP A 422 0.68 44.91 6.83
N MET A 423 0.28 43.64 7.11
CA MET A 423 -0.95 42.87 6.77
C MET A 423 -1.28 42.62 5.27
N GLU A 424 -1.77 41.45 4.81
CA GLU A 424 -2.93 40.64 5.25
C GLU A 424 -2.77 39.16 4.85
N GLU A 425 -3.59 38.34 5.51
CA GLU A 425 -3.83 36.90 5.40
C GLU A 425 -4.63 36.57 4.11
N ASP A 426 -4.20 35.57 3.32
CA ASP A 426 -5.08 34.82 2.40
C ASP A 426 -4.38 33.50 2.02
N GLY A 427 -5.01 32.39 2.36
CA GLY A 427 -4.54 31.04 2.05
C GLY A 427 -5.18 30.46 0.79
N ASP A 428 -4.47 29.53 0.15
CA ASP A 428 -4.98 28.23 -0.31
C ASP A 428 -3.87 27.48 -1.07
N GLY A 429 -3.74 26.17 -0.82
CA GLY A 429 -2.78 25.31 -1.52
C GLY A 429 -2.47 24.02 -0.77
N VAL A 430 -3.51 23.24 -0.46
CA VAL A 430 -3.46 22.04 0.38
C VAL A 430 -2.99 20.83 -0.41
N ALA A 431 -2.01 20.10 0.14
CA ALA A 431 -1.59 18.77 -0.27
C ALA A 431 -2.65 17.69 0.09
N ALA A 432 -2.91 16.77 -0.85
CA ALA A 432 -3.65 15.52 -0.65
C ALA A 432 -3.24 14.55 -1.80
N ALA A 433 -3.11 13.24 -1.65
CA ALA A 433 -3.68 12.36 -0.64
C ALA A 433 -2.75 11.18 -0.27
N ALA A 434 -2.81 10.81 1.02
CA ALA A 434 -2.71 9.44 1.57
C ALA A 434 -2.64 9.52 3.11
N ALA A 435 -3.47 10.37 3.72
CA ALA A 435 -3.59 10.49 5.17
C ALA A 435 -5.01 10.96 5.53
N ALA A 436 -5.99 10.06 5.44
CA ALA A 436 -7.30 10.31 6.01
C ALA A 436 -7.33 9.75 7.44
N GLY A 437 -7.10 10.60 8.43
CA GLY A 437 -7.43 10.32 9.84
C GLY A 437 -6.41 10.68 10.91
N ALA A 438 -5.24 11.27 10.61
CA ALA A 438 -4.34 11.77 11.66
C ALA A 438 -4.79 13.18 12.08
N SER A 439 -5.48 13.28 13.22
CA SER A 439 -5.60 14.58 13.88
C SER A 439 -4.23 15.01 14.36
N ALA A 440 -3.82 16.23 14.01
CA ALA A 440 -2.74 16.94 14.66
C ALA A 440 -3.06 17.06 16.16
N ALA A 441 -2.62 16.09 16.95
CA ALA A 441 -2.52 16.20 18.39
C ALA A 441 -1.20 16.90 18.66
N ASP A 442 -1.27 18.12 19.21
CA ASP A 442 -0.15 18.92 19.75
C ASP A 442 1.20 18.55 19.14
N GLY A 443 1.40 18.94 17.88
CA GLY A 443 2.69 18.81 17.22
C GLY A 443 3.68 19.70 17.95
N ASP A 444 4.51 19.10 18.79
CA ASP A 444 5.88 19.57 18.95
C ASP A 444 6.42 19.64 17.53
N GLU A 445 6.54 20.85 16.96
CA GLU A 445 7.25 21.06 15.70
C GLU A 445 8.66 20.54 15.95
N LEU A 446 8.88 19.26 15.63
CA LEU A 446 10.18 18.64 15.75
C LEU A 446 11.10 19.48 14.88
N GLU A 447 12.05 20.15 15.52
CA GLU A 447 13.03 20.96 14.82
C GLU A 447 13.62 20.09 13.71
N MET A 448 13.64 20.59 12.47
CA MET A 448 14.18 19.88 11.29
C MET A 448 15.55 19.25 11.59
N GLU A 449 16.32 19.92 12.45
CA GLU A 449 17.61 19.45 12.97
C GLU A 449 17.54 18.09 13.67
N GLU A 450 16.45 17.73 14.35
CA GLU A 450 16.26 16.40 14.96
C GLU A 450 15.98 15.30 13.92
N LEU A 451 15.25 15.62 12.85
CA LEU A 451 14.97 14.67 11.76
C LEU A 451 16.21 14.36 10.93
N LEU A 452 17.13 15.31 10.83
CA LEU A 452 18.40 15.19 10.10
C LEU A 452 19.53 14.58 10.93
N ARG A 453 19.32 14.23 12.21
CA ARG A 453 20.37 13.59 13.01
C ARG A 453 20.72 12.19 12.49
N PRO A 454 22.00 11.79 12.55
CA PRO A 454 22.41 10.44 12.21
C PRO A 454 21.59 9.39 12.97
N ILE A 455 21.00 8.47 12.23
CA ILE A 455 20.17 7.41 12.78
C ILE A 455 21.09 6.27 13.22
N THR A 456 20.98 5.88 14.49
CA THR A 456 21.74 4.76 15.05
C THR A 456 20.81 3.71 15.61
N ALA A 457 21.00 2.45 15.22
CA ALA A 457 20.31 1.35 15.86
C ALA A 457 20.80 1.19 17.30
N PRO A 458 19.90 0.98 18.27
CA PRO A 458 20.31 0.74 19.63
C PRO A 458 21.06 -0.60 19.81
N PRO A 459 21.76 -0.79 20.94
CA PRO A 459 22.60 -1.97 21.16
C PRO A 459 21.84 -3.29 20.98
N GLY A 460 22.38 -4.20 20.18
CA GLY A 460 21.82 -5.52 19.92
C GLY A 460 20.95 -5.63 18.67
N GLU A 461 20.69 -4.51 17.97
CA GLU A 461 20.11 -4.51 16.62
C GLU A 461 21.19 -4.43 15.52
N GLU A 462 20.79 -4.69 14.28
CA GLU A 462 21.68 -4.63 13.12
C GLU A 462 22.16 -3.20 12.85
N GLY A 463 23.46 -3.05 12.58
CA GLY A 463 24.08 -1.77 12.22
C GLY A 463 23.86 -1.38 10.76
N PRO A 464 24.49 -0.28 10.30
CA PRO A 464 24.40 0.16 8.91
C PRO A 464 24.97 -0.87 7.94
N LEU A 465 24.48 -0.84 6.69
CA LEU A 465 24.99 -1.64 5.59
C LEU A 465 26.03 -0.87 4.77
N GLU A 466 26.87 -1.61 4.04
CA GLU A 466 27.72 -1.01 2.99
C GLU A 466 26.83 -0.40 1.89
N SER A 467 27.10 0.86 1.48
CA SER A 467 26.30 1.57 0.46
C SER A 467 26.16 0.79 -0.85
N ASN A 468 27.23 0.10 -1.28
CA ASN A 468 27.19 -0.73 -2.49
C ASN A 468 26.21 -1.92 -2.36
N TYR A 469 26.11 -2.53 -1.18
CA TYR A 469 25.16 -3.61 -0.94
C TYR A 469 23.72 -3.07 -0.95
N LEU A 470 23.49 -1.93 -0.29
CA LEU A 470 22.20 -1.25 -0.30
C LEU A 470 21.72 -0.95 -1.72
N HIS A 471 22.57 -0.31 -2.53
CA HIS A 471 22.26 0.03 -3.92
C HIS A 471 21.96 -1.22 -4.77
N LEU A 472 22.78 -2.27 -4.66
CA LEU A 472 22.53 -3.54 -5.36
C LEU A 472 21.23 -4.21 -4.93
N PHE A 473 20.87 -4.13 -3.64
CA PHE A 473 19.62 -4.68 -3.13
C PHE A 473 18.42 -3.97 -3.76
N LEU A 474 18.40 -2.64 -3.73
CA LEU A 474 17.32 -1.83 -4.29
C LEU A 474 17.19 -2.07 -5.79
N LEU A 475 18.30 -2.03 -6.55
CA LEU A 475 18.30 -2.33 -7.98
C LEU A 475 17.76 -3.73 -8.30
N LYS A 476 18.08 -4.74 -7.47
CA LYS A 476 17.69 -6.13 -7.70
C LYS A 476 16.25 -6.44 -7.30
N TYR A 477 15.76 -5.86 -6.23
CA TYR A 477 14.48 -6.24 -5.63
C TYR A 477 13.38 -5.17 -5.77
N MET A 478 13.68 -4.02 -6.36
CA MET A 478 12.66 -3.08 -6.82
C MET A 478 12.34 -3.29 -8.31
N CYS A 479 11.09 -3.03 -8.67
CA CYS A 479 10.63 -3.12 -10.05
C CYS A 479 11.27 -2.00 -10.90
N PRO A 480 11.93 -2.31 -12.03
CA PRO A 480 12.58 -1.30 -12.87
C PRO A 480 11.61 -0.52 -13.76
N ARG A 481 10.32 -0.88 -13.76
CA ARG A 481 9.32 -0.16 -14.54
C ARG A 481 9.09 1.21 -13.91
N ARG A 482 9.29 2.28 -14.68
CA ARG A 482 9.00 3.67 -14.27
C ARG A 482 7.59 3.77 -13.67
N GLY A 483 7.45 4.53 -12.60
CA GLY A 483 6.21 4.67 -11.85
C GLY A 483 5.74 3.39 -11.15
N CYS A 484 6.45 2.25 -11.20
CA CYS A 484 6.00 0.98 -10.59
C CYS A 484 6.41 0.83 -9.12
N HIS A 485 7.71 0.94 -8.84
CA HIS A 485 8.31 0.89 -7.49
C HIS A 485 7.88 -0.32 -6.61
N GLY A 486 7.30 -1.36 -7.21
CA GLY A 486 6.88 -2.57 -6.51
C GLY A 486 8.09 -3.40 -6.06
N THR A 487 7.90 -4.23 -5.05
CA THR A 487 8.91 -5.19 -4.60
C THR A 487 8.83 -6.46 -5.44
N ALA A 488 9.97 -6.96 -5.88
CA ALA A 488 10.09 -8.15 -6.69
C ALA A 488 10.69 -9.31 -5.88
N ALA A 489 10.02 -10.46 -5.88
CA ALA A 489 10.49 -11.69 -5.26
C ALA A 489 10.39 -12.84 -6.26
N PRO A 490 11.16 -13.94 -6.09
CA PRO A 490 11.01 -15.09 -6.96
C PRO A 490 9.59 -15.69 -6.84
N PRO A 491 8.95 -16.14 -7.94
CA PRO A 491 7.61 -16.70 -7.90
C PRO A 491 7.55 -18.07 -7.21
N ALA A 492 8.69 -18.76 -7.12
CA ALA A 492 8.84 -20.03 -6.41
C ALA A 492 10.33 -20.28 -6.06
N PRO A 493 10.62 -21.18 -5.11
CA PRO A 493 11.99 -21.61 -4.82
C PRO A 493 12.75 -22.10 -6.04
N GLY A 494 13.98 -21.60 -6.20
CA GLY A 494 14.85 -21.96 -7.32
C GLY A 494 14.53 -21.27 -8.65
N SER A 495 13.56 -20.35 -8.68
CA SER A 495 13.29 -19.54 -9.86
C SER A 495 14.46 -18.57 -10.13
N GLY A 496 14.92 -18.53 -11.39
CA GLY A 496 15.84 -17.49 -11.89
C GLY A 496 15.15 -16.19 -12.32
N LEU A 497 13.84 -16.10 -12.09
CA LEU A 497 13.00 -14.92 -12.33
C LEU A 497 12.59 -14.28 -11.00
N LEU A 498 12.49 -12.96 -10.99
CA LEU A 498 11.80 -12.16 -9.98
C LEU A 498 10.50 -11.63 -10.57
N GLU A 499 9.43 -11.59 -9.79
CA GLU A 499 8.11 -11.12 -10.19
C GLU A 499 7.71 -9.92 -9.33
N CYS A 500 7.34 -8.80 -9.95
CA CYS A 500 6.89 -7.61 -9.24
C CYS A 500 5.51 -7.84 -8.62
N ASN A 501 5.36 -7.51 -7.34
CA ASN A 501 4.11 -7.67 -6.62
C ASN A 501 3.00 -6.67 -6.98
N VAL A 502 3.35 -5.57 -7.67
CA VAL A 502 2.41 -4.56 -8.13
C VAL A 502 1.98 -4.83 -9.57
N CYS A 503 2.91 -4.80 -10.53
CA CYS A 503 2.56 -4.90 -11.95
C CYS A 503 2.55 -6.32 -12.51
N GLY A 504 3.04 -7.32 -11.74
CA GLY A 504 3.21 -8.70 -12.22
C GLY A 504 4.34 -8.89 -13.24
N GLY A 505 5.11 -7.84 -13.55
CA GLY A 505 6.23 -7.93 -14.47
C GLY A 505 7.33 -8.85 -13.93
N SER A 506 7.91 -9.66 -14.81
CA SER A 506 9.00 -10.58 -14.47
C SER A 506 10.35 -10.07 -14.97
N ARG A 507 11.41 -10.25 -14.19
CA ARG A 507 12.80 -9.96 -14.57
C ARG A 507 13.70 -11.15 -14.26
N SER A 508 14.48 -11.59 -15.23
CA SER A 508 15.48 -12.64 -15.07
C SER A 508 16.79 -12.10 -14.49
N GLU A 509 17.59 -12.99 -13.92
CA GLU A 509 18.95 -12.64 -13.47
C GLU A 509 19.83 -12.09 -14.60
N GLN A 510 19.68 -12.59 -15.83
CA GLN A 510 20.43 -12.08 -16.99
C GLN A 510 20.01 -10.66 -17.37
N GLU A 511 18.72 -10.34 -17.32
CA GLU A 511 18.22 -8.98 -17.56
C GLU A 511 18.72 -8.02 -16.49
N PHE A 512 18.65 -8.42 -15.22
CA PHE A 512 19.22 -7.64 -14.12
C PHE A 512 20.73 -7.35 -14.32
N LEU A 513 21.53 -8.35 -14.70
CA LEU A 513 22.97 -8.14 -14.95
C LEU A 513 23.24 -7.17 -16.10
N ARG A 514 22.41 -7.19 -17.16
CA ARG A 514 22.51 -6.22 -18.28
C ARG A 514 22.12 -4.82 -17.85
N GLU A 515 21.06 -4.68 -17.05
CA GLU A 515 20.64 -3.40 -16.46
C GLU A 515 21.74 -2.83 -15.58
N LEU A 516 22.34 -3.65 -14.71
CA LEU A 516 23.44 -3.24 -13.83
C LEU A 516 24.67 -2.77 -14.62
N GLU A 517 25.02 -3.46 -15.72
CA GLU A 517 26.11 -3.03 -16.59
C GLU A 517 25.79 -1.70 -17.30
N ARG A 518 24.52 -1.47 -17.65
CA ARG A 518 24.06 -0.20 -18.22
C ARG A 518 24.16 0.94 -17.21
N THR A 519 23.63 0.78 -15.99
CA THR A 519 23.69 1.79 -14.92
C THR A 519 25.13 2.18 -14.62
N ARG A 520 26.05 1.21 -14.49
CA ARG A 520 27.48 1.48 -14.30
C ARG A 520 28.11 2.30 -15.42
N ARG A 521 27.69 2.08 -16.67
CA ARG A 521 28.18 2.87 -17.81
C ARG A 521 27.63 4.29 -17.80
N GLU A 522 26.39 4.47 -17.36
CA GLU A 522 25.75 5.78 -17.19
C GLU A 522 26.45 6.57 -16.08
N GLU A 523 26.66 5.97 -14.90
CA GLU A 523 27.43 6.56 -13.79
C GLU A 523 28.86 6.94 -14.21
N GLN A 524 29.56 6.06 -14.93
CA GLN A 524 30.91 6.36 -15.44
C GLN A 524 30.93 7.54 -16.41
N ARG A 525 29.88 7.68 -17.24
CA ARG A 525 29.75 8.82 -18.15
C ARG A 525 29.44 10.11 -17.39
N ALA A 526 28.53 10.07 -16.43
CA ALA A 526 28.19 11.21 -15.57
C ALA A 526 29.42 11.68 -14.78
N ALA A 527 30.13 10.77 -14.12
CA ALA A 527 31.35 11.09 -13.39
C ALA A 527 32.44 11.68 -14.31
N ALA A 528 32.58 11.17 -15.54
CA ALA A 528 33.52 11.73 -16.52
C ALA A 528 33.10 13.14 -16.98
N ALA A 529 31.80 13.39 -17.16
CA ALA A 529 31.26 14.71 -17.50
C ALA A 529 31.47 15.72 -16.35
N ALA A 530 31.14 15.34 -15.12
CA ALA A 530 31.37 16.17 -13.93
C ALA A 530 32.87 16.49 -13.72
N ALA A 531 33.75 15.51 -13.92
CA ALA A 531 35.19 15.72 -13.86
C ALA A 531 35.68 16.68 -14.96
N ALA A 532 35.13 16.60 -16.17
CA ALA A 532 35.44 17.50 -17.28
C ALA A 532 34.94 18.94 -17.00
N ALA A 533 33.73 19.10 -16.45
CA ALA A 533 33.18 20.39 -16.05
C ALA A 533 34.05 21.07 -14.97
N ARG A 534 34.45 20.33 -13.93
CA ARG A 534 35.37 20.82 -12.88
C ARG A 534 36.74 21.21 -13.44
N ALA A 535 37.24 20.50 -14.46
CA ALA A 535 38.50 20.84 -15.12
C ALA A 535 38.38 22.09 -16.03
N GLY A 536 37.25 22.27 -16.72
CA GLY A 536 36.94 23.41 -17.58
C GLY A 536 36.72 24.72 -16.81
N GLY A 537 35.96 24.67 -15.71
CA GLY A 537 35.73 25.84 -14.83
C GLY A 537 37.02 26.37 -14.18
N ARG A 538 38.01 25.51 -13.98
CA ARG A 538 39.34 25.90 -13.46
C ARG A 538 40.24 26.58 -14.50
N ALA A 539 39.95 26.41 -15.79
CA ALA A 539 40.68 27.06 -16.89
C ALA A 539 40.11 28.45 -17.25
N GLY A 540 38.83 28.70 -16.96
CA GLY A 540 38.18 30.00 -17.18
C GLY A 540 38.43 31.07 -16.11
N ARG A 541 38.88 30.67 -14.91
CA ARG A 541 39.22 31.59 -13.79
C ARG A 541 40.72 31.98 -13.70
N ARG A 542 41.50 31.82 -14.77
CA ARG A 542 42.94 32.14 -14.79
C ARG A 542 43.32 33.30 -15.70
#